data_AF-A0A0P8Y7Q0-F1
#
_entry.id   AF-A0A0P8Y7Q0-F1
#
_cell.length_a   1.000
_cell.length_b   1.000
_cell.length_c   1.000
_cell.angle_alpha   90.00
_cell.angle_beta   90.00
_cell.angle_gamma   90.00
#
_symmetry.space_group_name_H-M   'P 1'
#
loop_
_entity.id
_entity.type
_entity.pdbx_description
1 polymer ?
#
loop_
_entity_poly.entity_id
_entity_poly.type
_entity_poly.pdbx_seq_one_letter_code
_entity_poly.pdbx_strand_id
1 'polypeptide(L)'
;FQMEHSAETIDDVRTQFEDHRFGAIYEGEQMAEGNRTLFRTLLENAVEFQGPIDQMTDRALVEKWPLKRIDPTLRALFRAAGAELTKSNTPPKVVINEYV
;
A
#
# COMPACT_ATOMS: atom_id res chain seq x y z
N PHE A 1 6.09 2.99 0.21
CA PHE A 1 6.78 4.28 0.05
C PHE A 1 8.08 4.30 0.85
N GLN A 2 8.05 4.19 2.19
CA GLN A 2 9.26 4.26 3.04
C GLN A 2 10.35 3.25 2.67
N MET A 3 9.99 2.03 2.30
CA MET A 3 10.96 1.04 1.79
C MET A 3 11.73 1.53 0.57
N GLU A 4 11.09 2.32 -0.29
CA GLU A 4 11.69 2.82 -1.53
C GLU A 4 12.41 4.16 -1.32
N HIS A 5 11.86 5.05 -0.49
CA HIS A 5 12.41 6.38 -0.26
C HIS A 5 13.51 6.41 0.80
N SER A 6 13.36 5.63 1.87
CA SER A 6 14.19 5.66 3.07
C SER A 6 14.93 4.36 3.34
N ALA A 7 14.77 3.34 2.49
CA ALA A 7 15.32 1.99 2.68
C ALA A 7 14.95 1.32 4.02
N GLU A 8 13.83 1.74 4.63
CA GLU A 8 13.28 1.09 5.83
C GLU A 8 12.79 -0.32 5.51
N THR A 9 12.90 -1.24 6.47
CA THR A 9 12.36 -2.59 6.29
C THR A 9 10.83 -2.61 6.48
N ILE A 10 10.16 -3.64 5.97
CA ILE A 10 8.72 -3.83 6.20
C ILE A 10 8.39 -3.92 7.70
N ASP A 11 9.27 -4.54 8.48
CA ASP A 11 9.09 -4.73 9.92
C ASP A 11 9.21 -3.40 10.68
N ASP A 12 10.17 -2.55 10.30
CA ASP A 12 10.34 -1.21 10.87
C ASP A 12 9.10 -0.35 10.58
N VAL A 13 8.66 -0.32 9.31
CA VAL A 13 7.47 0.42 8.88
C VAL A 13 6.24 -0.06 9.63
N ARG A 14 6.03 -1.38 9.73
CA ARG A 14 4.88 -1.95 10.46
C ARG A 14 4.86 -1.48 11.92
N THR A 15 6.00 -1.59 12.60
CA THR A 15 6.13 -1.24 14.02
C THR A 15 5.85 0.25 14.25
N GLN A 16 6.40 1.12 13.39
CA GLN A 16 6.17 2.56 13.47
C GLN A 16 4.67 2.91 13.37
N PHE A 17 3.92 2.24 12.50
CA PHE A 17 2.49 2.52 12.35
C PHE A 17 1.67 2.01 13.54
N GLU A 18 1.92 0.78 13.97
CA GLU A 18 1.17 0.15 15.05
C GLU A 18 1.41 0.80 16.42
N ASP A 19 2.63 1.26 16.67
CA ASP A 19 3.02 1.80 17.97
C ASP A 19 2.86 3.33 18.05
N HIS A 20 2.83 4.03 16.92
CA HIS A 20 2.88 5.50 16.91
C HIS A 20 1.89 6.20 15.98
N ARG A 21 1.18 5.51 15.08
CA ARG A 21 0.26 6.16 14.13
C ARG A 21 -1.19 5.78 14.36
N PHE A 22 -1.45 4.54 14.73
CA PHE A 22 -2.79 4.07 15.06
C PHE A 22 -3.30 4.77 16.32
N GLY A 23 -4.48 5.38 16.24
CA GLY A 23 -5.08 6.12 17.36
C GLY A 23 -4.34 7.41 17.76
N ALA A 24 -3.27 7.77 17.06
CA ALA A 24 -2.47 8.94 17.39
C ALA A 24 -3.26 10.24 17.17
N ILE A 25 -2.99 11.26 17.98
CA ILE A 25 -3.59 12.58 17.82
C ILE A 25 -2.58 13.49 17.11
N TYR A 26 -2.95 13.96 15.93
CA TYR A 26 -2.18 14.94 15.16
C TYR A 26 -3.00 16.19 14.96
N GLU A 27 -2.44 17.35 15.33
CA GLU A 27 -3.06 18.66 15.13
C GLU A 27 -4.51 18.76 15.69
N GLY A 28 -4.82 17.97 16.73
CA GLY A 28 -6.14 17.90 17.36
C GLY A 28 -7.10 16.87 16.74
N GLU A 29 -6.71 16.20 15.65
CA GLU A 29 -7.47 15.13 15.02
C GLU A 29 -6.95 13.76 15.45
N GLN A 30 -7.88 12.87 15.83
CA GLN A 30 -7.55 11.49 16.21
C GLN A 30 -7.55 10.60 14.96
N MET A 31 -6.41 9.97 14.69
CA MET A 31 -6.28 8.95 13.66
C MET A 31 -7.11 7.72 14.02
N ALA A 32 -7.56 6.98 13.00
CA ALA A 32 -8.21 5.70 13.24
C ALA A 32 -7.28 4.72 13.98
N GLU A 33 -7.85 3.90 14.85
CA GLU A 33 -7.14 2.81 15.54
C GLU A 33 -6.57 1.75 14.59
N GLY A 34 -7.06 1.70 13.35
CA GLY A 34 -6.62 0.77 12.31
C GLY A 34 -6.99 -0.69 12.63
N ASN A 35 -7.24 -1.48 11.58
CA ASN A 35 -7.31 -2.92 11.73
C ASN A 35 -5.91 -3.50 11.55
N ARG A 36 -5.24 -3.87 12.65
CA ARG A 36 -3.86 -4.41 12.62
C ARG A 36 -3.73 -5.63 11.73
N THR A 37 -4.69 -6.56 11.78
CA THR A 37 -4.64 -7.78 10.94
C THR A 37 -4.69 -7.41 9.47
N LEU A 38 -5.66 -6.58 9.07
CA LEU A 38 -5.78 -6.13 7.68
C LEU A 38 -4.53 -5.37 7.23
N PHE A 39 -4.02 -4.45 8.06
CA PHE A 39 -2.82 -3.67 7.78
C PHE A 39 -1.61 -4.56 7.53
N ARG A 40 -1.37 -5.53 8.41
CA ARG A 40 -0.28 -6.52 8.26
C ARG A 40 -0.42 -7.31 6.98
N THR A 41 -1.60 -7.88 6.75
CA THR A 41 -1.87 -8.69 5.55
C THR A 41 -1.66 -7.89 4.27
N LEU A 42 -2.08 -6.62 4.22
CA LEU A 42 -1.86 -5.76 3.05
C LEU A 42 -0.38 -5.44 2.84
N LEU A 43 0.35 -5.09 3.88
CA LEU A 43 1.79 -4.83 3.80
C LEU A 43 2.55 -6.08 3.31
N GLU A 44 2.29 -7.22 3.93
CA GLU A 44 2.94 -8.50 3.61
C GLU A 44 2.65 -8.92 2.17
N ASN A 45 1.38 -8.91 1.76
CA ASN A 45 0.99 -9.27 0.39
C ASN A 45 1.58 -8.30 -0.65
N ALA A 46 1.65 -7.00 -0.37
CA ALA A 46 2.22 -6.02 -1.29
C ALA A 46 3.72 -6.26 -1.53
N VAL A 47 4.46 -6.70 -0.51
CA VAL A 47 5.89 -7.01 -0.62
C VAL A 47 6.10 -8.40 -1.23
N GLU A 48 5.39 -9.43 -0.75
CA GLU A 48 5.52 -10.80 -1.23
C GLU A 48 5.18 -10.93 -2.72
N PHE A 49 4.12 -10.25 -3.17
CA PHE A 49 3.63 -10.33 -4.55
C PHE A 49 4.02 -9.11 -5.39
N GLN A 50 5.01 -8.32 -4.96
CA GLN A 50 5.39 -7.06 -5.62
C GLN A 50 5.69 -7.25 -7.11
N GLY A 51 6.46 -8.27 -7.50
CA GLY A 51 6.83 -8.51 -8.89
C GLY A 51 5.62 -8.74 -9.82
N PRO A 52 4.75 -9.73 -9.52
CA PRO A 52 3.51 -9.94 -10.27
C PRO A 52 2.58 -8.71 -10.30
N ILE A 53 2.45 -8.01 -9.17
CA ILE A 53 1.62 -6.80 -9.08
C ILE A 53 2.18 -5.70 -9.99
N ASP A 54 3.48 -5.39 -9.87
CA ASP A 54 4.16 -4.38 -10.69
C ASP A 54 4.02 -4.70 -12.18
N GLN A 55 4.15 -5.98 -12.57
CA GLN A 55 4.00 -6.40 -13.97
C GLN A 55 2.56 -6.21 -14.48
N MET A 56 1.55 -6.54 -13.67
CA MET A 56 0.15 -6.30 -14.02
C MET A 56 -0.15 -4.81 -14.13
N THR A 57 0.30 -4.01 -13.17
CA THR A 57 0.11 -2.56 -13.17
C THR A 57 0.77 -1.93 -14.39
N ASP A 58 2.02 -2.26 -14.71
CA ASP A 58 2.75 -1.70 -15.85
C ASP A 58 2.04 -1.99 -17.19
N ARG A 59 1.47 -3.19 -17.35
CA ARG A 59 0.66 -3.56 -18.54
C ARG A 59 -0.66 -2.80 -18.65
N ALA A 60 -1.22 -2.35 -17.54
CA ALA A 60 -2.46 -1.58 -17.50
C ALA A 60 -2.23 -0.07 -17.72
N LEU A 61 -1.00 0.40 -17.58
CA LEU A 61 -0.64 1.80 -17.82
C LEU A 61 -0.49 2.10 -19.31
N VAL A 62 -0.76 3.35 -19.68
CA VAL A 62 -0.51 3.84 -21.04
C VAL A 62 0.98 3.90 -21.32
N GLU A 63 1.40 3.59 -22.54
CA GLU A 63 2.81 3.44 -22.95
C GLU A 63 3.72 4.62 -22.55
N LYS A 64 3.18 5.84 -22.59
CA LYS A 64 3.92 7.06 -22.19
C LYS A 64 4.32 7.10 -20.71
N TRP A 65 3.64 6.33 -19.85
CA TRP A 65 3.74 6.36 -18.39
C TRP A 65 3.98 4.95 -17.83
N PRO A 66 5.14 4.32 -18.12
CA PRO A 66 5.50 3.05 -17.49
C PRO A 66 5.65 3.23 -15.97
N LEU A 67 5.43 2.15 -15.21
CA LEU A 67 5.39 2.14 -13.74
C LEU A 67 6.63 2.77 -13.09
N LYS A 68 7.81 2.59 -13.71
CA LYS A 68 9.08 3.19 -13.24
C LYS A 68 9.12 4.73 -13.28
N ARG A 69 8.23 5.36 -14.05
CA ARG A 69 8.11 6.83 -14.14
C ARG A 69 7.05 7.42 -13.19
N ILE A 70 6.22 6.58 -12.59
CA ILE A 70 5.26 6.99 -11.56
C ILE A 70 6.04 7.42 -10.31
N ASP A 71 5.52 8.37 -9.53
CA ASP A 71 6.17 8.74 -8.27
C ASP A 71 6.04 7.60 -7.24
N PRO A 72 6.95 7.53 -6.24
CA PRO A 72 6.95 6.44 -5.27
C PRO A 72 5.68 6.32 -4.42
N THR A 73 4.93 7.41 -4.23
CA THR A 73 3.69 7.40 -3.44
C THR A 73 2.58 6.72 -4.23
N LEU A 74 2.34 7.14 -5.48
CA LEU A 74 1.35 6.47 -6.35
C LEU A 74 1.75 5.04 -6.70
N ARG A 75 3.05 4.75 -6.88
CA ARG A 75 3.51 3.37 -7.07
C ARG A 75 3.23 2.51 -5.83
N ALA A 76 3.43 3.04 -4.63
CA ALA A 76 3.07 2.33 -3.40
C ALA A 76 1.55 2.10 -3.28
N LEU A 77 0.75 3.09 -3.68
CA LEU A 77 -0.72 2.96 -3.74
C LEU A 77 -1.14 1.84 -4.70
N PHE A 78 -0.59 1.78 -5.91
CA PHE A 78 -0.89 0.70 -6.86
C PHE A 78 -0.47 -0.67 -6.35
N ARG A 79 0.67 -0.77 -5.64
CA ARG A 79 1.11 -2.04 -5.04
C ARG A 79 0.14 -2.52 -3.96
N ALA A 80 -0.31 -1.62 -3.08
CA ALA A 80 -1.29 -1.95 -2.05
C ALA A 80 -2.65 -2.32 -2.66
N ALA A 81 -3.17 -1.52 -3.60
CA ALA A 81 -4.41 -1.82 -4.30
C ALA A 81 -4.34 -3.15 -5.07
N GLY A 82 -3.22 -3.42 -5.75
CA GLY A 82 -3.00 -4.67 -6.47
C GLY A 82 -2.91 -5.89 -5.55
N ALA A 83 -2.30 -5.72 -4.37
CA ALA A 83 -2.30 -6.75 -3.34
C ALA A 83 -3.72 -7.06 -2.87
N GLU A 84 -4.51 -6.04 -2.54
CA GLU A 84 -5.88 -6.25 -2.09
C GLU A 84 -6.78 -6.83 -3.19
N LEU A 85 -6.68 -6.32 -4.42
CA LEU A 85 -7.45 -6.81 -5.56
C LEU A 85 -7.19 -8.29 -5.88
N THR A 86 -5.97 -8.79 -5.62
CA THR A 86 -5.57 -10.14 -6.08
C THR A 86 -5.36 -11.14 -4.95
N LYS A 87 -5.22 -10.69 -3.70
CA LYS A 87 -4.89 -11.53 -2.53
C LYS A 87 -5.89 -11.41 -1.40
N SER A 88 -7.04 -10.80 -1.65
CA SER A 88 -8.14 -10.72 -0.69
C SER A 88 -9.48 -11.10 -1.34
N ASN A 89 -10.52 -11.17 -0.53
CA ASN A 89 -11.91 -11.32 -0.98
C ASN A 89 -12.64 -9.97 -1.06
N THR A 90 -11.94 -8.84 -0.92
CA THR A 90 -12.53 -7.51 -1.01
C THR A 90 -13.11 -7.32 -2.42
N PRO A 91 -14.39 -6.94 -2.56
CA PRO A 91 -15.00 -6.74 -3.87
C PRO A 91 -14.21 -5.70 -4.69
N PRO A 92 -13.93 -5.94 -5.98
CA PRO A 92 -13.09 -5.04 -6.78
C PRO A 92 -13.55 -3.58 -6.79
N LYS A 93 -14.87 -3.34 -6.75
CA LYS A 93 -15.44 -1.99 -6.67
C LYS A 93 -15.08 -1.26 -5.37
N VAL A 94 -15.01 -1.98 -4.26
CA VAL A 94 -14.60 -1.42 -2.97
C VAL A 94 -13.13 -1.05 -3.04
N VAL A 95 -12.27 -1.94 -3.54
CA VAL A 95 -10.84 -1.63 -3.68
C VAL A 95 -10.61 -0.43 -4.60
N ILE A 96 -11.36 -0.29 -5.69
CA ILE A 96 -11.24 0.89 -6.55
C ILE A 96 -11.66 2.16 -5.81
N ASN A 97 -12.77 2.14 -5.08
CA ASN A 97 -13.28 3.30 -4.34
C ASN A 97 -12.38 3.75 -3.18
N GLU A 98 -11.71 2.82 -2.50
CA GLU A 98 -10.88 3.15 -1.32
C GLU A 98 -9.49 3.66 -1.71
N TYR A 99 -9.02 3.36 -2.93
CA TYR A 99 -7.68 3.72 -3.40
C TYR A 99 -7.69 4.84 -4.47
N VAL A 100 -8.86 5.35 -4.88
CA VAL A 100 -9.04 6.44 -5.87
C VAL A 100 -10.04 7.46 -5.36
#